data_AF-T1BPG5-F1
#
_entry.id   AF-T1BPG5-F1
#
_cell.length_a   1.000
_cell.length_b   1.000
_cell.length_c   1.000
_cell.angle_alpha   90.00
_cell.angle_beta   90.00
_cell.angle_gamma   90.00
#
_symmetry.space_group_name_H-M   'P 1'
#
loop_
_entity.id
_entity.type
_entity.pdbx_description
1 polymer ?
#
loop_
_entity_poly.entity_id
_entity_poly.type
_entity_poly.pdbx_seq_one_letter_code
_entity_poly.pdbx_strand_id
1 'polypeptide(L)'
;MPPRAYLRDRAALQRALERVHVVEDPRDRITAQNRGEVIVTTGGMLDGGPVLHYLGLRQKDPTSAIFLVGFQVEDSNGRQLVERGTLTVAGVQIHPKMQLKTFDFSSHAGHSDLVGLVRKVNPSKVVLMHG
;
A
#
# COMPACT_ATOMS: atom_id res chain seq x y z
N MET A 1 -18.58 8.07 -12.16
CA MET A 1 -18.71 8.15 -10.69
C MET A 1 -19.11 6.76 -10.19
N PRO A 2 -18.42 6.15 -9.21
CA PRO A 2 -18.69 4.77 -8.81
C PRO A 2 -20.08 4.64 -8.12
N PRO A 3 -20.79 3.50 -8.25
CA PRO A 3 -22.14 3.30 -7.70
C PRO A 3 -22.21 3.38 -6.16
N ARG A 4 -23.39 3.76 -5.62
CA ARG A 4 -23.69 3.91 -4.17
C ARG A 4 -23.36 2.70 -3.30
N ALA A 5 -23.27 1.49 -3.86
CA ALA A 5 -23.11 0.24 -3.11
C ALA A 5 -21.70 0.02 -2.51
N TYR A 6 -20.68 0.78 -2.97
CA TYR A 6 -19.28 0.52 -2.60
C TYR A 6 -18.69 1.45 -1.54
N LEU A 7 -19.39 2.52 -1.16
CA LEU A 7 -18.91 3.50 -0.19
C LEU A 7 -19.75 3.47 1.08
N ARG A 8 -19.15 3.06 2.20
CA ARG A 8 -19.79 3.00 3.51
C ARG A 8 -20.28 4.38 3.99
N ASP A 9 -19.46 5.41 3.83
CA ASP A 9 -19.81 6.80 4.15
C ASP A 9 -19.11 7.76 3.17
N ARG A 10 -19.87 8.31 2.23
CA ARG A 10 -19.38 9.27 1.24
C ARG A 10 -18.98 10.61 1.87
N ALA A 11 -19.73 11.07 2.87
CA ALA A 11 -19.47 12.37 3.48
C ALA A 11 -18.17 12.32 4.29
N ALA A 12 -17.89 11.20 4.97
CA ALA A 12 -16.61 10.99 5.63
C ALA A 12 -15.43 10.97 4.65
N LEU A 13 -15.57 10.25 3.52
CA LEU A 13 -14.53 10.25 2.49
C LEU A 13 -14.26 11.66 1.94
N GLN A 14 -15.33 12.42 1.66
CA GLN A 14 -15.19 13.78 1.15
C GLN A 14 -14.45 14.71 2.13
N ARG A 15 -14.81 14.68 3.42
CA ARG A 15 -14.08 15.42 4.47
C ARG A 15 -12.63 14.97 4.63
N ALA A 16 -12.31 13.70 4.36
CA ALA A 16 -10.94 13.23 4.36
C ALA A 16 -10.15 13.81 3.18
N LEU A 17 -10.72 13.79 1.98
CA LEU A 17 -10.11 14.31 0.76
C LEU A 17 -9.87 15.82 0.82
N GLU A 18 -10.74 16.59 1.46
CA GLU A 18 -10.56 18.04 1.68
C GLU A 18 -9.31 18.39 2.49
N ARG A 19 -8.75 17.43 3.25
CA ARG A 19 -7.53 17.62 4.06
C ARG A 19 -6.28 17.05 3.41
N VAL A 20 -6.40 16.48 2.22
CA VAL A 20 -5.26 15.92 1.48
C VAL A 20 -4.52 17.04 0.77
N HIS A 21 -3.21 17.10 0.98
CA HIS A 21 -2.31 17.91 0.18
C HIS A 21 -1.63 17.01 -0.85
N VAL A 22 -1.90 17.25 -2.14
CA VAL A 22 -1.29 16.49 -3.23
C VAL A 22 0.12 16.99 -3.44
N VAL A 23 1.08 16.07 -3.56
CA VAL A 23 2.49 16.38 -3.81
C VAL A 23 2.75 16.32 -5.30
N GLU A 24 2.86 17.47 -5.96
CA GLU A 24 3.06 17.55 -7.41
C GLU A 24 4.49 18.01 -7.77
N ASP A 25 5.09 18.84 -6.92
CA ASP A 25 6.40 19.44 -7.21
C ASP A 25 7.46 19.24 -6.10
N PRO A 26 8.74 19.58 -6.36
CA PRO A 26 9.80 19.43 -5.38
C PRO A 26 9.61 20.21 -4.06
N ARG A 27 8.94 21.37 -4.08
CA ARG A 27 8.63 22.16 -2.89
C ARG A 27 7.54 21.49 -2.05
N ASP A 28 6.53 20.92 -2.70
CA ASP A 28 5.51 20.13 -2.00
C ASP A 28 6.14 18.93 -1.29
N ARG A 29 7.10 18.27 -1.95
CA ARG A 29 7.84 17.16 -1.35
C ARG A 29 8.62 17.61 -0.11
N ILE A 30 9.28 18.77 -0.14
CA ILE A 30 9.94 19.34 1.04
C ILE A 30 8.93 19.60 2.16
N THR A 31 7.76 20.13 1.82
CA THR A 31 6.67 20.35 2.77
C THR A 31 6.20 19.03 3.39
N ALA A 32 5.96 17.99 2.58
CA ALA A 32 5.56 16.66 3.03
C ALA A 32 6.62 16.00 3.93
N GLN A 33 7.91 16.15 3.62
CA GLN A 33 9.00 15.63 4.45
C GLN A 33 9.03 16.26 5.85
N ASN A 34 8.80 17.57 5.92
CA ASN A 34 8.96 18.35 7.15
C ASN A 34 7.68 18.40 7.99
N ARG A 35 6.50 18.35 7.36
CA ARG A 35 5.20 18.59 8.00
C ARG A 35 4.18 17.46 7.78
N GLY A 36 4.46 16.51 6.90
CA GLY A 36 3.55 15.39 6.65
C GLY A 36 3.54 14.41 7.82
N GLU A 37 2.37 14.25 8.44
CA GLU A 37 2.15 13.26 9.51
C GLU A 37 1.84 11.87 8.94
N VAL A 38 1.09 11.85 7.84
CA VAL A 38 0.75 10.63 7.09
C VAL A 38 1.06 10.87 5.62
N ILE A 39 1.93 10.03 5.05
CA ILE A 39 2.33 10.11 3.64
C ILE A 39 1.79 8.88 2.92
N VAL A 40 0.91 9.10 1.95
CA VAL A 40 0.42 8.07 1.04
C VAL A 40 1.17 8.23 -0.28
N THR A 41 1.85 7.18 -0.73
CA THR A 41 2.72 7.24 -1.91
C THR A 41 2.69 5.94 -2.70
N THR A 42 3.12 6.00 -3.96
CA THR A 42 3.37 4.84 -4.82
C THR A 42 4.65 4.10 -4.42
N GLY A 43 4.83 2.89 -4.94
CA GLY A 43 5.89 1.95 -4.55
C GLY A 43 5.41 0.88 -3.58
N GLY A 44 4.21 0.33 -3.78
CA GLY A 44 3.52 -0.53 -2.81
C GLY A 44 4.27 -1.81 -2.39
N MET A 45 5.27 -2.23 -3.15
CA MET A 45 6.15 -3.38 -2.83
C MET A 45 7.55 -2.97 -2.35
N LEU A 46 7.79 -1.67 -2.19
CA LEU A 46 9.04 -1.10 -1.69
C LEU A 46 10.29 -1.36 -2.56
N ASP A 47 10.14 -1.82 -3.80
CA ASP A 47 11.27 -2.05 -4.72
C ASP A 47 11.76 -0.75 -5.39
N GLY A 48 10.91 0.28 -5.43
CA GLY A 48 11.21 1.53 -6.10
C GLY A 48 10.14 2.60 -5.88
N GLY A 49 10.36 3.76 -6.49
CA GLY A 49 9.45 4.89 -6.40
C GLY A 49 9.66 5.79 -5.17
N PRO A 50 8.76 6.75 -4.94
CA PRO A 50 8.96 7.79 -3.92
C PRO A 50 8.92 7.26 -2.48
N VAL A 51 8.38 6.07 -2.25
CA VAL A 51 8.37 5.45 -0.91
C VAL A 51 9.78 5.29 -0.33
N LEU A 52 10.76 4.91 -1.15
CA LEU A 52 12.14 4.71 -0.71
C LEU A 52 12.79 6.01 -0.22
N HIS A 53 12.41 7.15 -0.82
CA HIS A 53 12.85 8.46 -0.40
C HIS A 53 12.33 8.81 1.00
N TYR A 54 11.02 8.62 1.26
CA TYR A 54 10.44 8.89 2.58
C TYR A 54 10.95 7.92 3.66
N LEU A 55 11.10 6.64 3.31
CA LEU A 55 11.72 5.64 4.19
C LEU A 55 13.15 6.03 4.56
N GLY A 56 13.96 6.47 3.59
CA GLY A 56 15.34 6.88 3.84
C GLY A 56 15.47 7.99 4.90
N LEU A 57 14.48 8.88 4.98
CA LEU A 57 14.45 10.01 5.92
C LEU A 57 14.00 9.61 7.33
N ARG A 58 13.16 8.57 7.46
CA ARG A 58 12.51 8.20 8.74
C ARG A 58 12.88 6.81 9.25
N GLN A 59 13.64 6.01 8.51
CA GLN A 59 14.00 4.62 8.85
C GLN A 59 14.66 4.45 10.23
N LYS A 60 15.27 5.49 10.80
CA LYS A 60 15.92 5.44 12.13
C LYS A 60 14.99 5.85 13.28
N ASP A 61 13.79 6.33 12.99
CA ASP A 61 12.82 6.80 13.97
C ASP A 61 11.87 5.66 14.40
N PRO A 62 11.95 5.18 15.65
CA PRO A 62 11.09 4.11 16.15
C PRO A 62 9.65 4.54 16.44
N THR A 63 9.36 5.84 16.45
CA THR A 63 8.00 6.37 16.63
C THR A 63 7.21 6.39 15.33
N SER A 64 7.91 6.31 14.19
CA SER A 64 7.33 6.21 12.87
C SER A 64 6.87 4.78 12.53
N ALA A 65 5.92 4.65 11.58
CA ALA A 65 5.38 3.37 11.15
C ALA A 65 5.22 3.25 9.63
N ILE A 66 5.36 2.04 9.12
CA ILE A 66 5.15 1.64 7.73
C ILE A 66 3.85 0.86 7.65
N PHE A 67 2.94 1.31 6.78
CA PHE A 67 1.64 0.67 6.55
C PHE A 67 1.61 0.06 5.14
N LEU A 68 1.68 -1.27 5.06
CA LEU A 68 1.52 -2.00 3.80
C LEU A 68 0.05 -2.40 3.65
N VAL A 69 -0.61 -1.90 2.61
CA VAL A 69 -2.07 -2.08 2.41
C VAL A 69 -2.44 -3.09 1.32
N GLY A 70 -1.45 -3.75 0.73
CA GLY A 70 -1.65 -4.67 -0.38
C GLY A 70 -0.66 -5.83 -0.37
N PHE A 71 -0.85 -6.74 -1.32
CA PHE A 71 -0.04 -7.93 -1.47
C PHE A 71 1.43 -7.61 -1.77
N GLN A 72 2.33 -8.44 -1.23
CA GLN A 72 3.77 -8.33 -1.38
C GLN A 72 4.28 -9.58 -2.11
N VAL A 73 4.73 -9.45 -3.35
CA VAL A 73 5.23 -10.57 -4.15
C VAL A 73 6.52 -11.14 -3.56
N GLU A 74 6.78 -12.42 -3.81
CA GLU A 74 8.06 -13.06 -3.49
C GLU A 74 9.23 -12.25 -4.05
N ASP A 75 10.36 -12.24 -3.34
CA ASP A 75 11.58 -11.46 -3.61
C ASP A 75 11.47 -9.93 -3.54
N SER A 76 10.28 -9.36 -3.40
CA SER A 76 10.14 -7.91 -3.19
C SER A 76 10.71 -7.45 -1.85
N ASN A 77 11.12 -6.20 -1.79
CA ASN A 77 11.52 -5.54 -0.55
C ASN A 77 10.41 -5.56 0.50
N GLY A 78 9.14 -5.35 0.10
CA GLY A 78 8.03 -5.39 1.03
C GLY A 78 7.81 -6.78 1.62
N ARG A 79 8.04 -7.85 0.85
CA ARG A 79 8.05 -9.23 1.35
C ARG A 79 9.20 -9.47 2.32
N GLN A 80 10.42 -9.03 1.97
CA GLN A 80 11.59 -9.10 2.85
C GLN A 80 11.36 -8.35 4.18
N LEU A 81 10.71 -7.20 4.13
CA LEU A 81 10.41 -6.40 5.31
C LEU A 81 9.42 -7.11 6.24
N VAL A 82 8.38 -7.73 5.67
CA VAL A 82 7.39 -8.49 6.46
C VAL A 82 8.02 -9.72 7.12
N GLU A 83 8.85 -10.46 6.39
CA GLU A 83 9.37 -11.74 6.87
C GLU A 83 10.64 -11.63 7.70
N ARG A 84 11.52 -10.70 7.34
CA ARG A 84 12.88 -10.58 7.90
C ARG A 84 13.12 -9.23 8.58
N GLY A 85 12.19 -8.28 8.46
CA GLY A 85 12.36 -6.93 8.98
C GLY A 85 13.43 -6.12 8.23
N THR A 86 13.85 -6.53 7.03
CA THR A 86 14.91 -5.87 6.28
C THR A 86 14.44 -5.42 4.90
N LEU A 87 15.15 -4.43 4.34
CA LEU A 87 14.95 -3.89 3.00
C LEU A 87 16.31 -3.77 2.33
N THR A 88 16.36 -3.89 1.01
CA THR A 88 17.55 -3.58 0.22
C THR A 88 17.33 -2.30 -0.58
N VAL A 89 18.07 -1.24 -0.25
CA VAL A 89 17.96 0.07 -0.89
C VAL A 89 19.31 0.43 -1.51
N ALA A 90 19.34 0.68 -2.82
CA ALA A 90 20.56 0.97 -3.57
C ALA A 90 21.70 -0.06 -3.33
N GLY A 91 21.35 -1.34 -3.25
CA GLY A 91 22.30 -2.43 -3.01
C GLY A 91 22.74 -2.60 -1.55
N VAL A 92 22.25 -1.78 -0.63
CA VAL A 92 22.56 -1.86 0.80
C VAL A 92 21.37 -2.41 1.57
N GLN A 93 21.61 -3.46 2.36
CA GLN A 93 20.59 -3.99 3.26
C GLN A 93 20.46 -3.08 4.50
N ILE A 94 19.23 -2.70 4.82
CA ILE A 94 18.88 -1.85 5.97
C ILE A 94 17.85 -2.55 6.86
N HIS A 95 17.87 -2.20 8.14
CA HIS A 95 16.89 -2.64 9.13
C HIS A 95 16.18 -1.40 9.70
N PRO A 96 15.02 -1.01 9.16
CA PRO A 96 14.30 0.16 9.65
C PRO A 96 13.83 -0.08 11.10
N LYS A 97 14.00 0.92 11.95
CA LYS A 97 13.50 0.90 13.34
C LYS A 97 12.00 1.19 13.44
N MET A 98 11.37 1.53 12.32
CA MET A 98 9.96 1.87 12.23
C MET A 98 9.08 0.65 12.55
N GLN A 99 7.89 0.90 13.10
CA GLN A 99 6.90 -0.16 13.30
C GLN A 99 6.33 -0.61 11.95
N LEU A 100 6.10 -1.91 11.76
CA LEU A 100 5.45 -2.44 10.56
C LEU A 100 4.02 -2.86 10.86
N LYS A 101 3.07 -2.42 10.03
CA LYS A 101 1.69 -2.90 10.05
C LYS A 101 1.24 -3.25 8.63
N THR A 102 0.60 -4.41 8.50
CA THR A 102 0.03 -4.90 7.25
C THR A 102 -1.50 -4.87 7.34
N PHE A 103 -2.14 -4.45 6.26
CA PHE A 103 -3.58 -4.42 6.09
C PHE A 103 -3.90 -5.07 4.75
N ASP A 104 -4.89 -5.96 4.76
CA ASP A 104 -5.40 -6.53 3.53
C ASP A 104 -6.54 -5.66 3.01
N PHE A 105 -6.19 -4.65 2.19
CA PHE A 105 -7.17 -3.91 1.40
C PHE A 105 -7.19 -4.42 -0.05
N SER A 106 -6.78 -5.68 -0.28
CA SER A 106 -6.83 -6.23 -1.62
C SER A 106 -8.27 -6.14 -2.13
N SER A 107 -8.47 -5.36 -3.20
CA SER A 107 -9.76 -5.26 -3.88
C SER A 107 -10.06 -6.52 -4.70
N HIS A 108 -9.43 -7.64 -4.36
CA HIS A 108 -9.59 -8.92 -5.03
C HIS A 108 -10.81 -9.63 -4.49
N ALA A 109 -11.50 -10.37 -5.37
CA ALA A 109 -12.59 -11.23 -4.97
C ALA A 109 -12.03 -12.33 -4.07
N GLY A 110 -12.63 -12.49 -2.88
CA GLY A 110 -12.28 -13.60 -1.99
C GLY A 110 -12.71 -14.93 -2.60
N HIS A 111 -12.29 -16.03 -1.97
CA HIS A 111 -12.67 -17.38 -2.40
C HIS A 111 -14.19 -17.55 -2.57
N SER A 112 -14.98 -17.08 -1.60
CA SER A 112 -16.43 -17.17 -1.64
C SER A 112 -17.05 -16.41 -2.81
N ASP A 113 -16.48 -15.26 -3.16
CA ASP A 113 -16.97 -14.42 -4.26
C ASP A 113 -16.64 -15.06 -5.61
N LEU A 114 -15.43 -15.61 -5.76
CA LEU A 114 -15.03 -16.35 -6.96
C LEU A 114 -15.89 -17.60 -7.16
N VAL A 115 -16.10 -18.41 -6.11
CA VAL A 115 -16.97 -19.59 -6.16
C VAL A 115 -18.41 -19.18 -6.47
N GLY A 116 -18.90 -18.10 -5.85
CA GLY A 116 -20.22 -17.56 -6.12
C GLY A 116 -20.40 -17.10 -7.57
N LEU A 117 -19.38 -16.45 -8.15
CA LEU A 117 -19.37 -16.05 -9.55
C LEU A 117 -19.41 -17.25 -10.49
N VAL A 118 -18.57 -18.25 -10.27
CA VAL A 118 -18.54 -19.48 -11.09
C VAL A 118 -19.89 -20.20 -11.05
N ARG A 119 -20.51 -20.32 -9.87
CA ARG A 119 -21.83 -20.93 -9.72
C ARG A 119 -22.92 -20.15 -10.46
N LYS A 120 -22.88 -18.82 -10.45
CA LYS A 120 -23.85 -17.97 -11.16
C LYS A 120 -23.71 -18.03 -12.67
N VAL A 121 -22.47 -18.07 -13.17
CA VAL A 121 -22.19 -18.13 -14.62
C VAL A 121 -22.39 -19.54 -15.17
N ASN A 122 -22.18 -20.57 -14.34
CA ASN A 122 -22.25 -21.99 -14.68
C ASN A 122 -21.49 -22.37 -15.97
N PRO A 123 -20.17 -22.04 -16.07
CA PRO A 123 -19.39 -22.35 -17.26
C PRO A 123 -19.05 -23.84 -17.36
N SER A 124 -18.85 -24.36 -18.57
CA SER A 124 -18.41 -25.74 -18.80
C SER A 124 -16.92 -25.98 -18.51
N LYS A 125 -16.11 -24.92 -18.45
CA LYS A 125 -14.68 -24.97 -18.13
C LYS A 125 -14.26 -23.68 -17.42
N VAL A 126 -13.38 -23.81 -16.43
CA VAL A 126 -12.76 -22.68 -15.70
C VAL A 126 -11.25 -22.77 -15.89
N VAL A 127 -10.60 -21.64 -16.17
CA VAL A 127 -9.14 -21.51 -16.23
C VAL A 127 -8.71 -20.52 -15.17
N LEU A 128 -7.81 -20.94 -14.27
CA LEU A 128 -7.27 -20.09 -13.21
C LEU A 128 -6.00 -19.41 -13.71
N MET A 129 -5.89 -18.10 -13.49
CA MET A 129 -4.78 -17.25 -13.93
C MET A 129 -4.46 -16.24 -12.82
N HIS A 130 -3.22 -15.71 -12.78
CA HIS A 130 -2.73 -14.78 -11.76
C HIS A 130 -2.96 -15.27 -10.31
N GLY A 131 -2.08 -16.16 -9.85
CA GLY A 131 -2.01 -16.64 -8.47
C GLY A 131 -0.69 -16.31 -7.81
#